data_AF-A0AAQ4DRU8-F1
#
_entry.id   AF-A0AAQ4DRU8-F1
#
_cell.length_a   1.000
_cell.length_b   1.000
_cell.length_c   1.000
_cell.angle_alpha   90.00
_cell.angle_beta   90.00
_cell.angle_gamma   90.00
#
_symmetry.space_group_name_H-M   'P 1'
#
loop_
_entity.id
_entity.type
_entity.pdbx_description
1 polymer ?
#
loop_
_entity_poly.entity_id
_entity_poly.type
_entity_poly.pdbx_seq_one_letter_code
_entity_poly.pdbx_strand_id
1 'polypeptide(L)'
;MSETGQDESAKEDAICEINITEVERRCSGTVMPLQDVHIAYQVESVIREPRKTPYIVWRRYRDFEYLHSHLQDTYRFVIIPPLPEKKVLVCEFIHC
;
A
#
# COMPACT_ATOMS: atom_id res chain seq x y z
N MET A 1 52.38 -5.49 -1.43
CA MET A 1 51.29 -6.29 -0.83
C MET A 1 50.17 -5.33 -0.59
N SER A 2 49.12 -5.54 -1.36
CA SER A 2 47.97 -4.67 -1.53
C SER A 2 46.93 -4.90 -0.42
N GLU A 3 45.99 -3.97 -0.35
CA GLU A 3 44.64 -4.11 0.22
C GLU A 3 44.50 -3.99 1.75
N THR A 4 44.45 -2.73 2.20
CA THR A 4 43.72 -2.37 3.43
C THR A 4 42.23 -2.40 3.11
N GLY A 5 41.49 -3.22 3.85
CA GLY A 5 40.09 -3.57 3.63
C GLY A 5 39.14 -2.38 3.47
N GLN A 6 38.33 -2.45 2.42
CA GLN A 6 37.07 -1.75 2.33
C GLN A 6 35.99 -2.72 2.84
N ASP A 7 35.61 -2.60 4.10
CA ASP A 7 34.34 -3.15 4.56
C ASP A 7 33.84 -2.26 5.69
N GLU A 8 32.94 -1.34 5.33
CA GLU A 8 31.93 -0.70 6.18
C GLU A 8 31.11 0.25 5.30
N SER A 9 30.38 -0.31 4.33
CA SER A 9 29.26 0.38 3.70
C SER A 9 28.06 0.24 4.64
N ALA A 10 28.02 1.13 5.64
CA ALA A 10 26.79 1.43 6.36
C ALA A 10 25.76 1.91 5.33
N LYS A 11 24.90 1.00 4.87
CA LYS A 11 23.77 1.32 4.01
C LYS A 11 22.79 2.08 4.90
N GLU A 12 22.97 3.40 4.94
CA GLU A 12 22.05 4.33 5.59
C GLU A 12 20.62 3.92 5.26
N ASP A 13 19.81 3.82 6.31
CA ASP A 13 18.43 3.37 6.28
C ASP A 13 17.71 3.99 5.08
N ALA A 14 17.30 3.16 4.12
CA ALA A 14 16.47 3.62 3.02
C ALA A 14 15.12 4.05 3.61
N ILE A 15 15.02 5.31 4.02
CA ILE A 15 13.80 5.89 4.54
C ILE A 15 12.77 5.83 3.40
N CYS A 16 11.82 4.90 3.53
CA CYS A 16 10.72 4.73 2.61
C CYS A 16 9.57 5.63 3.08
N GLU A 17 9.16 6.57 2.24
CA GLU A 17 7.99 7.40 2.47
C GLU A 17 6.78 6.77 1.79
N ILE A 18 5.68 6.58 2.52
CA ILE A 18 4.45 6.02 2.00
C ILE A 18 3.33 7.05 2.19
N ASN A 19 2.75 7.50 1.08
CA ASN A 19 1.61 8.39 1.04
C ASN A 19 0.37 7.64 0.54
N ILE A 20 -0.78 7.90 1.18
CA ILE A 20 -2.08 7.36 0.79
C ILE A 20 -3.02 8.53 0.58
N THR A 21 -3.21 8.94 -0.67
CA THR A 21 -3.64 10.30 -0.99
C THR A 21 -5.10 10.40 -1.44
N GLU A 22 -5.67 9.42 -2.15
CA GLU A 22 -7.02 9.56 -2.73
C GLU A 22 -7.85 8.28 -2.68
N VAL A 23 -9.16 8.46 -2.46
CA VAL A 23 -10.20 7.44 -2.32
C VAL A 23 -11.10 7.52 -3.55
N GLU A 24 -10.71 6.85 -4.64
CA GLU A 24 -11.48 6.87 -5.89
C GLU A 24 -12.53 5.74 -5.88
N ARG A 25 -13.78 6.05 -6.24
CA ARG A 25 -14.82 5.05 -6.50
C ARG A 25 -14.60 4.51 -7.91
N ARG A 26 -14.06 3.29 -8.02
CA ARG A 26 -13.86 2.64 -9.33
C ARG A 26 -14.97 1.61 -9.57
N CYS A 27 -15.63 1.74 -10.72
CA CYS A 27 -16.54 0.73 -11.24
C CYS A 27 -15.73 -0.30 -12.02
N SER A 28 -15.79 -1.58 -11.64
CA SER A 28 -15.23 -2.67 -12.43
C SER A 28 -16.36 -3.41 -13.15
N GLY A 29 -16.42 -3.31 -14.48
CA GLY A 29 -17.43 -3.98 -15.32
C GLY A 29 -18.03 -3.06 -16.39
N THR A 30 -18.25 -3.60 -17.60
CA THR A 30 -18.80 -2.87 -18.77
C THR A 30 -20.31 -3.02 -18.89
N VAL A 31 -20.93 -3.96 -18.18
CA VAL A 31 -22.34 -4.35 -18.35
C VAL A 31 -23.10 -4.22 -17.02
N MET A 32 -24.07 -3.31 -16.97
CA MET A 32 -25.08 -3.28 -15.89
C MET A 32 -25.83 -4.62 -15.89
N PRO A 33 -26.00 -5.35 -14.77
CA PRO A 33 -25.86 -4.94 -13.36
C PRO A 33 -24.59 -5.49 -12.64
N LEU A 34 -23.61 -6.04 -13.35
CA LEU A 34 -22.43 -6.70 -12.77
C LEU A 34 -21.29 -5.72 -12.40
N GLN A 35 -21.60 -4.44 -12.22
CA GLN A 35 -20.58 -3.44 -11.93
C GLN A 35 -20.18 -3.50 -10.45
N ASP A 36 -19.00 -4.05 -10.19
CA ASP A 36 -18.42 -4.08 -8.85
C ASP A 36 -17.88 -2.70 -8.50
N VAL A 37 -18.69 -1.92 -7.78
CA VAL A 37 -18.30 -0.62 -7.23
C VAL A 37 -17.47 -0.85 -5.98
N HIS A 38 -16.24 -0.35 -5.99
CA HIS A 38 -15.36 -0.43 -4.82
C HIS A 38 -14.56 0.85 -4.63
N ILE A 39 -14.11 1.03 -3.39
CA ILE A 39 -13.21 2.10 -3.01
C ILE A 39 -11.77 1.63 -3.28
N ALA A 40 -11.04 2.38 -4.11
CA ALA A 40 -9.62 2.19 -4.36
C ALA A 40 -8.82 3.34 -3.74
N TYR A 41 -7.70 2.98 -3.12
CA TYR A 41 -6.72 3.90 -2.56
C TYR A 41 -5.52 3.97 -3.50
N GLN A 42 -5.08 5.19 -3.81
CA GLN A 42 -3.79 5.40 -4.43
C GLN A 42 -2.71 5.33 -3.35
N VAL A 43 -1.78 4.39 -3.50
CA VAL A 43 -0.63 4.23 -2.62
C VAL A 43 0.60 4.64 -3.40
N GLU A 44 1.28 5.68 -2.91
CA GLU A 44 2.54 6.16 -3.44
C GLU A 44 3.65 5.80 -2.46
N SER A 45 4.66 5.06 -2.92
CA SER A 45 5.87 4.79 -2.15
C SER A 45 7.08 5.43 -2.82
N VAL A 46 7.81 6.24 -2.08
CA VAL A 46 9.07 6.87 -2.52
C VAL A 46 10.21 6.27 -1.71
N ILE A 47 11.08 5.52 -2.36
CA ILE A 47 12.32 5.03 -1.76
C ILE A 47 13.36 6.14 -1.89
N ARG A 48 13.88 6.64 -0.76
CA ARG A 48 15.00 7.57 -0.78
C ARG A 48 16.27 6.79 -1.20
N GLU A 49 16.65 6.99 -2.46
CA GLU A 49 17.92 6.66 -3.14
C GLU A 49 18.14 5.24 -3.72
N PRO A 50 18.86 5.15 -4.87
CA PRO A 50 19.46 6.23 -5.67
C PRO A 50 18.52 6.85 -6.73
N ARG A 51 17.28 6.37 -6.86
CA ARG A 51 16.28 6.90 -7.81
C ARG A 51 14.95 7.17 -7.12
N LYS A 52 14.57 8.45 -7.05
CA LYS A 52 13.30 8.95 -6.49
C LYS A 52 12.13 8.75 -7.46
N THR A 53 11.96 7.56 -8.01
CA THR A 53 10.78 7.28 -8.86
C THR A 53 9.64 6.84 -7.94
N PRO A 54 8.57 7.63 -7.76
CA PRO A 54 7.43 7.22 -6.98
C PRO A 54 6.83 5.97 -7.62
N TYR A 55 6.66 4.93 -6.81
CA TYR A 55 5.92 3.74 -7.22
C TYR A 55 4.47 3.92 -6.80
N ILE A 56 3.59 4.06 -7.78
CA ILE A 56 2.17 4.32 -7.57
C ILE A 56 1.37 3.07 -7.91
N VAL A 57 0.58 2.60 -6.96
CA VAL A 57 -0.35 1.48 -7.15
C VAL A 57 -1.73 1.81 -6.64
N TRP A 58 -2.74 1.19 -7.25
CA TRP A 58 -4.12 1.25 -6.80
C TRP A 58 -4.46 -0.01 -6.02
N ARG A 59 -4.88 0.13 -4.77
CA ARG A 59 -5.23 -0.99 -3.88
C ARG A 59 -6.56 -0.75 -3.21
N ARG A 60 -7.34 -1.80 -3.00
CA ARG A 60 -8.59 -1.75 -2.24
C ARG A 60 -8.32 -2.07 -0.78
N TYR A 61 -9.23 -1.69 0.12
CA TYR A 61 -9.09 -2.01 1.55
C TYR A 61 -8.82 -3.50 1.81
N ARG A 62 -9.51 -4.40 1.08
CA ARG A 62 -9.30 -5.86 1.18
C ARG A 62 -7.87 -6.31 0.89
N ASP A 63 -7.14 -5.60 0.03
CA ASP A 63 -5.75 -5.94 -0.27
C ASP A 63 -4.85 -5.68 0.96
N PHE A 64 -5.17 -4.65 1.76
CA PHE A 64 -4.50 -4.38 3.02
C PHE A 64 -4.86 -5.40 4.10
N GLU A 65 -6.11 -5.86 4.17
CA GLU A 65 -6.53 -6.95 5.08
C GLU A 65 -5.74 -8.24 4.81
N TYR A 66 -5.61 -8.59 3.52
CA TYR A 66 -4.83 -9.75 3.10
C TYR A 66 -3.35 -9.60 3.46
N LEU A 67 -2.75 -8.44 3.16
CA LEU A 67 -1.35 -8.16 3.51
C LEU A 67 -1.13 -8.21 5.02
N HIS A 68 -2.00 -7.60 5.81
CA HIS A 68 -1.89 -7.60 7.27
C HIS A 68 -1.94 -9.02 7.85
N SER A 69 -2.86 -9.85 7.38
CA SER A 69 -2.98 -11.25 7.81
C SER A 69 -1.73 -12.04 7.45
N HIS A 70 -1.24 -11.89 6.21
CA HIS A 70 -0.01 -12.54 5.76
C HIS A 70 1.22 -12.13 6.60
N LEU A 71 1.33 -10.85 6.94
CA LEU A 71 2.41 -10.36 7.80
C LEU A 71 2.29 -10.93 9.22
N GLN A 72 1.07 -11.03 9.78
CA GLN A 72 0.86 -11.61 11.11
C GLN A 72 1.26 -13.10 11.18
N ASP A 73 0.92 -13.85 10.14
CA ASP A 73 1.25 -15.27 10.06
C ASP A 73 2.76 -15.49 9.86
N THR A 74 3.40 -14.65 9.05
CA THR A 74 4.82 -14.77 8.71
C THR A 74 5.72 -14.27 9.85
N TYR A 75 5.34 -13.19 10.53
CA TYR A 75 6.17 -12.50 11.52
C TYR A 75 5.55 -12.50 12.91
N ARG A 76 5.52 -13.69 13.54
CA ARG A 76 4.82 -13.91 14.82
C ARG A 76 5.32 -13.08 16.01
N PHE A 77 6.53 -12.54 15.94
CA PHE A 77 7.14 -11.73 17.01
C PHE A 77 7.21 -10.23 16.68
N VAL A 78 6.69 -9.81 15.53
CA VAL A 78 6.66 -8.41 15.11
C VAL A 78 5.28 -7.84 15.43
N ILE A 79 5.26 -6.68 16.06
CA ILE A 79 4.01 -5.94 16.31
C ILE A 79 3.62 -5.26 15.01
N ILE A 80 2.53 -5.73 14.41
CA ILE A 80 1.97 -5.13 13.19
C ILE A 80 0.92 -4.11 13.62
N PRO A 81 0.98 -2.86 13.10
CA PRO A 81 0.01 -1.84 13.45
C PRO A 81 -1.40 -2.24 13.01
N PRO A 82 -2.43 -1.93 13.81
CA PRO A 82 -3.80 -2.26 13.44
C PRO A 82 -4.21 -1.51 12.17
N LEU A 83 -4.99 -2.17 11.31
CA LEU A 83 -5.56 -1.51 10.14
C LEU A 83 -6.58 -0.44 10.57
N PRO A 84 -6.73 0.65 9.81
CA PRO A 84 -7.79 1.62 10.02
C PRO A 84 -9.16 0.93 9.99
N GLU A 85 -10.13 1.47 10.72
CA GLU A 85 -11.49 0.96 10.68
C GLU A 85 -12.04 0.97 9.24
N LYS A 86 -12.70 -0.13 8.87
CA LYS A 86 -13.38 -0.23 7.59
C LYS A 86 -14.51 0.79 7.55
N LYS A 87 -14.29 1.90 6.85
CA LYS A 87 -15.35 2.86 6.55
C LYS A 87 -16.33 2.20 5.59
N VAL A 88 -17.43 1.69 6.12
CA VAL A 88 -18.60 1.35 5.31
C VAL A 88 -19.13 2.69 4.82
N LEU A 89 -18.71 3.10 3.62
CA LEU A 89 -19.48 4.08 2.88
C LEU A 89 -20.76 3.36 2.50
N VAL A 90 -21.76 3.46 3.38
CA VAL A 90 -23.14 3.19 3.02
C VAL A 90 -23.39 4.04 1.80
N CYS A 91 -23.70 3.37 0.69
CA CYS A 91 -24.25 4.03 -0.48
C CYS A 91 -25.56 4.67 0.02
N GLU A 92 -25.50 5.91 0.50
CA GLU A 92 -26.70 6.73 0.53
C GLU A 92 -27.14 6.85 -0.92
N PHE A 93 -28.23 6.15 -1.21
CA PHE A 93 -28.83 6.05 -2.51
C PHE A 93 -29.23 7.43 -3.05
N ILE A 94 -29.48 7.44 -4.36
CA ILE A 94 -30.30 8.39 -5.12
C ILE A 94 -29.53 9.62 -5.67
N HIS A 95 -28.90 9.44 -6.82
CA HIS A 95 -29.35 10.01 -8.11
C HIS A 95 -28.41 9.51 -9.21
N CYS A 96 -28.79 8.41 -9.86
CA CYS A 96 -28.58 8.29 -11.30
C CYS A 96 -29.83 8.86 -11.97
#